data_AF-A0A0N8W030-F1
#
_entry.id   AF-A0A0N8W030-F1
#
_cell.length_a   1.000
_cell.length_b   1.000
_cell.length_c   1.000
_cell.angle_alpha   90.00
_cell.angle_beta   90.00
_cell.angle_gamma   90.00
#
_symmetry.space_group_name_H-M   'P 1'
#
loop_
_entity.id
_entity.type
_entity.pdbx_description
1 polymer ?
#
loop_
_entity_poly.entity_id
_entity_poly.type
_entity_poly.pdbx_seq_one_letter_code
_entity_poly.pdbx_strand_id
1 'polypeptide(L)'
;MTAAHTEHKAPYSYTPGYAESQGLVEQPTFRAIPEFEGVHDVWPRGDRLEAVRQAAREYRERFLQQGTVLGVRSFNIAAAPYPARFAFQGYSVNLNPFISIINRMIIIQYEDFNGVERTLVWEPTVPTGSKNSPFYNKLARFGAKWGGEKLMVKYYNDPDEILPMLGMNNADVDYVSFDHLHVQDGRMIMGARNTPYRPIFPHARLIVHEAELGTFESPASDAARLVRQGRARRGGA
;
A
#
# COMPACT_ATOMS: atom_id res chain seq x y z
N MET A 1 36.74 5.15 -27.65
CA MET A 1 36.49 5.49 -26.24
C MET A 1 35.15 4.89 -25.85
N THR A 2 35.18 3.75 -25.19
CA THR A 2 34.00 3.02 -24.71
C THR A 2 33.41 3.81 -23.54
N ALA A 3 32.19 4.31 -23.70
CA ALA A 3 31.45 4.92 -22.60
C ALA A 3 31.22 3.85 -21.53
N ALA A 4 31.65 4.12 -20.32
CA ALA A 4 31.35 3.27 -19.17
C ALA A 4 29.83 3.22 -19.02
N HIS A 5 29.24 2.04 -19.22
CA HIS A 5 27.89 1.75 -18.79
C HIS A 5 27.84 1.98 -17.28
N THR A 6 27.29 3.13 -16.88
CA THR A 6 26.88 3.34 -15.50
C THR A 6 25.74 2.35 -15.28
N GLU A 7 25.96 1.36 -14.41
CA GLU A 7 24.91 0.49 -13.90
C GLU A 7 23.81 1.40 -13.33
N HIS A 8 22.76 1.63 -14.12
CA HIS A 8 21.55 2.23 -13.61
C HIS A 8 20.93 1.19 -12.69
N LYS A 9 21.24 1.29 -11.39
CA LYS A 9 20.50 0.57 -10.35
C LYS A 9 19.05 0.99 -10.51
N ALA A 10 18.21 0.06 -10.98
CA ALA A 10 16.78 0.30 -11.08
C ALA A 10 16.28 0.82 -9.71
N PRO A 11 15.30 1.74 -9.67
CA PRO A 11 14.77 2.28 -8.41
C PRO A 11 14.04 1.24 -7.55
N TYR A 12 14.02 -0.01 -8.01
CA TYR A 12 13.45 -1.15 -7.33
C TYR A 12 14.57 -1.84 -6.54
N SER A 13 14.64 -1.60 -5.23
CA SER A 13 15.49 -2.38 -4.35
C SER A 13 15.08 -3.86 -4.41
N TYR A 14 15.75 -4.63 -5.26
CA TYR A 14 16.23 -5.94 -4.87
C TYR A 14 17.50 -5.68 -4.06
N THR A 15 17.45 -5.91 -2.75
CA THR A 15 18.68 -6.11 -1.98
C THR A 15 18.90 -7.63 -1.98
N PRO A 16 19.73 -8.17 -2.90
CA PRO A 16 20.03 -9.60 -2.90
C PRO A 16 20.48 -10.05 -1.52
N GLY A 17 19.99 -11.19 -1.04
CA GLY A 17 20.39 -11.69 0.26
C GLY A 17 19.66 -11.06 1.46
N TYR A 18 18.72 -10.12 1.26
CA TYR A 18 18.03 -9.47 2.38
C TYR A 18 17.22 -10.48 3.20
N ALA A 19 16.46 -11.36 2.54
CA ALA A 19 15.66 -12.37 3.23
C ALA A 19 16.54 -13.32 4.06
N GLU A 20 17.68 -13.72 3.53
CA GLU A 20 18.69 -14.55 4.17
C GLU A 20 19.33 -13.84 5.35
N SER A 21 19.65 -12.53 5.19
CA SER A 21 20.21 -11.70 6.25
C SER A 21 19.27 -11.54 7.46
N GLN A 22 17.96 -11.60 7.20
CA GLN A 22 16.92 -11.50 8.21
C GLN A 22 16.52 -12.87 8.78
N GLY A 23 17.15 -13.97 8.32
CA GLY A 23 16.81 -15.33 8.76
C GLY A 23 15.37 -15.73 8.43
N LEU A 24 14.81 -15.20 7.33
CA LEU A 24 13.46 -15.57 6.92
C LEU A 24 13.45 -17.02 6.45
N VAL A 25 12.62 -17.83 7.12
CA VAL A 25 12.53 -19.28 6.90
C VAL A 25 12.11 -19.63 5.47
N GLU A 26 11.29 -18.77 4.85
CA GLU A 26 10.88 -18.91 3.45
C GLU A 26 11.29 -17.68 2.68
N GLN A 27 11.95 -17.84 1.54
CA GLN A 27 12.30 -16.68 0.72
C GLN A 27 11.04 -16.12 0.04
N PRO A 28 10.83 -14.79 0.04
CA PRO A 28 9.78 -14.20 -0.76
C PRO A 28 9.95 -14.55 -2.24
N THR A 29 8.93 -15.16 -2.82
CA THR A 29 8.95 -15.60 -4.20
C THR A 29 8.50 -14.46 -5.12
N PHE A 30 9.44 -13.59 -5.51
CA PHE A 30 9.20 -12.54 -6.50
C PHE A 30 9.95 -12.81 -7.80
N ARG A 31 9.37 -12.42 -8.94
CA ARG A 31 10.04 -12.46 -10.24
C ARG A 31 10.09 -11.06 -10.82
N ALA A 32 11.23 -10.73 -11.43
CA ALA A 32 11.39 -9.49 -12.16
C ALA A 32 10.43 -9.44 -13.37
N ILE A 33 10.18 -8.21 -13.83
CA ILE A 33 9.45 -7.92 -15.06
C ILE A 33 10.43 -7.29 -16.06
N PRO A 34 11.34 -8.10 -16.65
CA PRO A 34 12.42 -7.59 -17.50
C PRO A 34 11.94 -6.90 -18.77
N GLU A 35 10.71 -7.15 -19.23
CA GLU A 35 10.15 -6.51 -20.43
C GLU A 35 10.12 -4.99 -20.34
N PHE A 36 10.08 -4.44 -19.12
CA PHE A 36 10.12 -2.99 -18.89
C PHE A 36 11.53 -2.43 -18.67
N GLU A 37 12.58 -3.26 -18.67
CA GLU A 37 13.94 -2.76 -18.54
C GLU A 37 14.30 -1.86 -19.74
N GLY A 38 14.85 -0.67 -19.44
CA GLY A 38 15.27 0.29 -20.46
C GLY A 38 14.16 1.02 -21.22
N VAL A 39 12.87 0.69 -21.02
CA VAL A 39 11.77 1.37 -21.74
C VAL A 39 11.75 2.88 -21.47
N HIS A 40 12.18 3.29 -20.28
CA HIS A 40 12.27 4.71 -19.90
C HIS A 40 13.46 5.45 -20.54
N ASP A 41 14.44 4.72 -21.07
CA ASP A 41 15.62 5.29 -21.74
C ASP A 41 15.36 5.55 -23.24
N VAL A 42 14.27 5.00 -23.78
CA VAL A 42 13.87 5.18 -25.19
C VAL A 42 13.69 6.66 -25.52
N TRP A 43 14.31 7.06 -26.64
CA TRP A 43 14.26 8.40 -27.22
C TRP A 43 14.06 8.32 -28.74
N PRO A 44 13.24 9.21 -29.35
CA PRO A 44 12.50 10.33 -28.75
C PRO A 44 11.36 9.92 -27.81
N ARG A 45 10.88 10.85 -26.95
CA ARG A 45 9.80 10.57 -25.98
C ARG A 45 8.51 10.04 -26.61
N GLY A 46 8.25 10.37 -27.89
CA GLY A 46 7.10 9.84 -28.62
C GLY A 46 7.11 8.31 -28.73
N ASP A 47 8.29 7.73 -28.92
CA ASP A 47 8.47 6.29 -29.15
C ASP A 47 8.40 5.49 -27.85
N ARG A 48 8.65 6.16 -26.70
CA ARG A 48 8.54 5.56 -25.37
C ARG A 48 7.16 4.96 -25.11
N LEU A 49 6.09 5.62 -25.56
CA LEU A 49 4.74 5.11 -25.35
C LEU A 49 4.53 3.77 -26.05
N GLU A 50 5.05 3.63 -27.28
CA GLU A 50 4.98 2.38 -28.01
C GLU A 50 5.87 1.30 -27.38
N ALA A 51 7.07 1.66 -26.90
CA ALA A 51 7.93 0.73 -26.15
C ALA A 51 7.25 0.19 -24.89
N VAL A 52 6.63 1.06 -24.09
CA VAL A 52 5.87 0.66 -22.88
C VAL A 52 4.68 -0.24 -23.24
N ARG A 53 3.95 0.08 -24.32
CA ARG A 53 2.83 -0.75 -24.79
C ARG A 53 3.28 -2.12 -25.26
N GLN A 54 4.41 -2.19 -25.96
CA GLN A 54 4.98 -3.44 -26.44
C GLN A 54 5.46 -4.31 -25.27
N ALA A 55 6.23 -3.74 -24.34
CA ALA A 55 6.64 -4.39 -23.09
C ALA A 55 5.45 -4.94 -22.31
N ALA A 56 4.35 -4.19 -22.21
CA ALA A 56 3.14 -4.65 -21.52
C ALA A 56 2.48 -5.85 -22.21
N ARG A 57 2.51 -5.94 -23.55
CA ARG A 57 1.98 -7.09 -24.30
C ARG A 57 2.83 -8.33 -24.07
N GLU A 58 4.15 -8.18 -24.18
CA GLU A 58 5.11 -9.27 -23.94
C GLU A 58 5.01 -9.78 -22.50
N TYR A 59 4.97 -8.86 -21.53
CA TYR A 59 4.76 -9.20 -20.14
C TYR A 59 3.44 -9.95 -19.93
N ARG A 60 2.34 -9.50 -20.55
CA ARG A 60 1.05 -10.20 -20.44
C ARG A 60 1.14 -11.63 -20.95
N GLU A 61 1.79 -11.87 -22.09
CA GLU A 61 1.96 -13.21 -22.64
C GLU A 61 2.70 -14.13 -21.67
N ARG A 62 3.80 -13.65 -21.08
CA ARG A 62 4.54 -14.41 -20.07
C ARG A 62 3.75 -14.57 -18.77
N PHE A 63 3.11 -13.52 -18.27
CA PHE A 63 2.38 -13.51 -17.01
C PHE A 63 1.20 -14.49 -17.02
N LEU A 64 0.46 -14.58 -18.14
CA LEU A 64 -0.66 -15.53 -18.26
C LEU A 64 -0.22 -17.01 -18.25
N GLN A 65 1.06 -17.29 -18.44
CA GLN A 65 1.63 -18.63 -18.37
C GLN A 65 2.23 -18.93 -16.99
N GLN A 66 2.12 -18.01 -16.03
CA GLN A 66 2.80 -18.09 -14.74
C GLN A 66 1.84 -18.04 -13.56
N GLY A 67 2.05 -18.94 -12.60
CA GLY A 67 1.29 -19.00 -11.35
C GLY A 67 -0.19 -19.31 -11.58
N THR A 68 -0.95 -19.43 -10.50
CA THR A 68 -2.41 -19.58 -10.56
C THR A 68 -3.03 -18.76 -9.45
N VAL A 69 -3.96 -17.87 -9.81
CA VAL A 69 -4.81 -17.19 -8.81
C VAL A 69 -5.93 -18.14 -8.46
N LEU A 70 -5.97 -18.57 -7.20
CA LEU A 70 -6.96 -19.51 -6.67
C LEU A 70 -8.27 -18.81 -6.31
N GLY A 71 -8.19 -17.56 -5.86
CA GLY A 71 -9.37 -16.79 -5.50
C GLY A 71 -9.07 -15.34 -5.19
N VAL A 72 -10.05 -14.47 -5.49
CA VAL A 72 -10.01 -13.05 -5.13
C VAL A 72 -11.37 -12.66 -4.56
N ARG A 73 -11.36 -12.00 -3.40
CA ARG A 73 -12.57 -11.44 -2.81
C ARG A 73 -12.30 -10.07 -2.22
N SER A 74 -13.23 -9.14 -2.43
CA SER A 74 -13.11 -7.78 -1.92
C SER A 74 -14.20 -7.45 -0.90
N PHE A 75 -13.82 -6.71 0.13
CA PHE A 75 -14.67 -6.34 1.27
C PHE A 75 -14.65 -4.84 1.45
N ASN A 76 -15.83 -4.23 1.62
CA ASN A 76 -15.91 -2.81 1.98
C ASN A 76 -15.38 -2.63 3.40
N ILE A 77 -14.53 -1.63 3.62
CA ILE A 77 -14.01 -1.28 4.93
C ILE A 77 -14.71 -0.02 5.43
N ALA A 78 -14.62 1.07 4.66
CA ALA A 78 -15.24 2.34 5.01
C ALA A 78 -15.64 3.11 3.75
N ALA A 79 -16.80 3.76 3.79
CA ALA A 79 -17.17 4.80 2.85
C ALA A 79 -16.98 6.16 3.49
N ALA A 80 -16.14 6.99 2.87
CA ALA A 80 -15.91 8.35 3.29
C ALA A 80 -16.36 9.35 2.22
N PRO A 81 -16.94 10.49 2.63
CA PRO A 81 -17.19 11.59 1.72
C PRO A 81 -15.85 12.15 1.21
N TYR A 82 -15.76 12.45 -0.07
CA TYR A 82 -14.57 13.02 -0.69
C TYR A 82 -14.96 14.20 -1.60
N PRO A 83 -14.28 15.36 -1.54
CA PRO A 83 -14.66 16.51 -2.34
C PRO A 83 -14.58 16.20 -3.83
N ALA A 84 -15.70 16.38 -4.55
CA ALA A 84 -15.81 16.07 -5.98
C ALA A 84 -14.80 16.86 -6.82
N ARG A 85 -14.49 18.10 -6.40
CA ARG A 85 -13.47 18.92 -7.06
C ARG A 85 -12.08 18.24 -7.07
N PHE A 86 -11.69 17.56 -6.00
CA PHE A 86 -10.41 16.83 -5.98
C PHE A 86 -10.50 15.51 -6.75
N ALA A 87 -11.66 14.84 -6.70
CA ALA A 87 -11.86 13.58 -7.43
C ALA A 87 -11.71 13.75 -8.94
N PHE A 88 -12.21 14.87 -9.46
CA PHE A 88 -12.27 15.16 -10.89
C PHE A 88 -11.27 16.25 -11.31
N GLN A 89 -10.20 16.48 -10.52
CA GLN A 89 -9.13 17.44 -10.84
C GLN A 89 -9.64 18.85 -11.23
N GLY A 90 -10.70 19.33 -10.57
CA GLY A 90 -11.32 20.63 -10.86
C GLY A 90 -12.44 20.59 -11.90
N TYR A 91 -12.57 19.51 -12.68
CA TYR A 91 -13.60 19.34 -13.70
C TYR A 91 -14.87 18.70 -13.12
N SER A 92 -15.52 19.39 -12.19
CA SER A 92 -16.78 18.95 -11.62
C SER A 92 -17.84 20.05 -11.69
N VAL A 93 -18.97 19.73 -12.33
CA VAL A 93 -20.19 20.56 -12.35
C VAL A 93 -21.27 20.00 -11.40
N ASN A 94 -20.89 19.09 -10.50
CA ASN A 94 -21.83 18.40 -9.62
C ASN A 94 -22.46 19.38 -8.62
N LEU A 95 -23.79 19.39 -8.56
CA LEU A 95 -24.55 20.13 -7.54
C LEU A 95 -24.21 19.66 -6.11
N ASN A 96 -23.94 18.37 -5.94
CA ASN A 96 -23.39 17.82 -4.71
C ASN A 96 -21.85 17.98 -4.74
N PRO A 97 -21.24 18.76 -3.81
CA PRO A 97 -19.80 18.97 -3.79
C PRO A 97 -19.00 17.76 -3.29
N PHE A 98 -19.67 16.67 -2.92
CA PHE A 98 -19.04 15.44 -2.43
C PHE A 98 -19.42 14.21 -3.27
N ILE A 99 -18.48 13.28 -3.38
CA ILE A 99 -18.72 11.90 -3.80
C ILE A 99 -18.43 10.96 -2.62
N SER A 100 -18.91 9.72 -2.69
CA SER A 100 -18.54 8.68 -1.72
C SER A 100 -17.40 7.84 -2.30
N ILE A 101 -16.28 7.77 -1.59
CA ILE A 101 -15.18 6.84 -1.88
C ILE A 101 -15.26 5.68 -0.89
N ILE A 102 -15.21 4.46 -1.40
CA ILE A 102 -15.23 3.24 -0.59
C ILE A 102 -13.83 2.63 -0.60
N ASN A 103 -13.20 2.60 0.57
CA ASN A 103 -11.96 1.84 0.77
C ASN A 103 -12.32 0.36 0.92
N ARG A 104 -11.59 -0.49 0.21
CA ARG A 104 -11.83 -1.94 0.21
C ARG A 104 -10.55 -2.68 0.53
N MET A 105 -10.68 -3.70 1.37
CA MET A 105 -9.65 -4.72 1.55
C MET A 105 -9.90 -5.84 0.54
N ILE A 106 -8.83 -6.38 -0.05
CA ILE A 106 -8.90 -7.49 -1.00
C ILE A 106 -8.09 -8.66 -0.43
N ILE A 107 -8.67 -9.85 -0.45
CA ILE A 107 -8.00 -11.11 -0.12
C ILE A 107 -7.73 -11.82 -1.44
N ILE A 108 -6.47 -12.21 -1.65
CA ILE A 108 -5.98 -12.87 -2.86
C ILE A 108 -5.30 -14.17 -2.42
N GLN A 109 -5.80 -15.30 -2.88
CA GLN A 109 -5.15 -16.59 -2.75
C GLN A 109 -4.55 -17.00 -4.08
N TYR A 110 -3.31 -17.46 -4.07
CA TYR A 110 -2.57 -17.80 -5.27
C TYR A 110 -1.50 -18.85 -4.98
N GLU A 111 -1.12 -19.61 -6.00
CA GLU A 111 0.10 -20.40 -5.98
C GLU A 111 1.28 -19.51 -6.37
N ASP A 112 2.31 -19.45 -5.53
CA ASP A 112 3.54 -18.77 -5.87
C ASP A 112 4.33 -19.51 -6.96
N PHE A 113 5.46 -18.95 -7.39
CA PHE A 113 6.24 -19.53 -8.48
C PHE A 113 6.94 -20.85 -8.14
N ASN A 114 6.83 -21.34 -6.90
CA ASN A 114 7.29 -22.65 -6.44
C ASN A 114 6.13 -23.63 -6.20
N GLY A 115 4.88 -23.25 -6.51
CA GLY A 115 3.68 -24.07 -6.30
C GLY A 115 3.19 -24.08 -4.84
N VAL A 116 3.60 -23.12 -4.02
CA VAL A 116 3.13 -22.99 -2.63
C VAL A 116 1.92 -22.06 -2.61
N GLU A 117 0.82 -22.49 -2.00
CA GLU A 117 -0.34 -21.64 -1.78
C GLU A 117 -0.01 -20.49 -0.82
N ARG A 118 -0.41 -19.27 -1.19
CA ARG A 118 -0.18 -18.04 -0.47
C ARG A 118 -1.47 -17.24 -0.32
N THR A 119 -1.57 -16.51 0.78
CA THR A 119 -2.61 -15.51 1.01
C THR A 119 -2.00 -14.10 1.11
N LEU A 120 -2.41 -13.22 0.18
CA LEU A 120 -2.11 -11.79 0.19
C LEU A 120 -3.35 -11.01 0.62
N VAL A 121 -3.17 -10.12 1.60
CA VAL A 121 -4.14 -9.10 1.98
C VAL A 121 -3.70 -7.74 1.42
N TRP A 122 -4.52 -7.16 0.56
CA TRP A 122 -4.30 -5.86 -0.05
C TRP A 122 -5.19 -4.80 0.59
N GLU A 123 -4.63 -3.64 0.93
CA GLU A 123 -5.34 -2.50 1.52
C GLU A 123 -6.13 -2.81 2.82
N PRO A 124 -5.56 -3.48 3.84
CA PRO A 124 -6.22 -3.63 5.13
C PRO A 124 -6.19 -2.31 5.91
N THR A 125 -6.93 -1.30 5.45
CA THR A 125 -6.95 0.02 6.12
C THR A 125 -7.67 -0.08 7.46
N VAL A 126 -7.03 0.30 8.58
CA VAL A 126 -7.77 0.43 9.86
C VAL A 126 -8.44 1.79 9.95
N PRO A 127 -9.78 1.87 9.97
CA PRO A 127 -10.45 3.16 9.87
C PRO A 127 -10.26 4.05 11.11
N THR A 128 -9.99 3.46 12.29
CA THR A 128 -9.72 4.18 13.54
C THR A 128 -8.37 4.90 13.53
N GLY A 129 -7.36 4.36 12.85
CA GLY A 129 -6.05 4.99 12.66
C GLY A 129 -6.11 6.19 11.71
N SER A 130 -6.86 6.06 10.62
CA SER A 130 -7.02 7.13 9.63
C SER A 130 -7.77 8.35 10.17
N LYS A 131 -8.62 8.22 11.20
CA LYS A 131 -9.30 9.36 11.87
C LYS A 131 -8.31 10.41 12.39
N ASN A 132 -7.10 9.99 12.79
CA ASN A 132 -6.08 10.90 13.30
C ASN A 132 -5.22 11.55 12.18
N SER A 133 -5.46 11.22 10.91
CA SER A 133 -4.67 11.78 9.82
C SER A 133 -5.01 13.28 9.59
N PRO A 134 -4.02 14.11 9.23
CA PRO A 134 -4.24 15.53 8.90
C PRO A 134 -5.29 15.75 7.80
N PHE A 135 -5.47 14.78 6.89
CA PHE A 135 -6.46 14.85 5.81
C PHE A 135 -7.90 14.82 6.34
N TYR A 136 -8.26 13.85 7.18
CA TYR A 136 -9.61 13.75 7.75
C TYR A 136 -9.93 14.93 8.68
N ASN A 137 -8.93 15.43 9.41
CA ASN A 137 -9.06 16.65 10.22
C ASN A 137 -9.39 17.89 9.37
N LYS A 138 -8.75 18.04 8.21
CA LYS A 138 -9.06 19.13 7.26
C LYS A 138 -10.44 18.95 6.62
N LEU A 139 -10.82 17.72 6.30
CA LEU A 139 -12.14 17.40 5.73
C LEU A 139 -13.27 17.68 6.71
N ALA A 140 -13.12 17.32 7.99
CA ALA A 140 -14.10 17.61 9.05
C ALA A 140 -14.29 19.13 9.24
N ARG A 141 -13.19 19.89 9.25
CA ARG A 141 -13.23 21.37 9.31
C ARG A 141 -13.89 21.98 8.08
N PHE A 142 -13.64 21.42 6.90
CA PHE A 142 -14.29 21.87 5.67
C PHE A 142 -15.79 21.57 5.71
N GLY A 143 -16.21 20.35 6.08
CA GLY A 143 -17.62 19.99 6.23
C GLY A 143 -18.38 20.87 7.22
N ALA A 144 -17.76 21.21 8.37
CA ALA A 144 -18.36 22.10 9.37
C ALA A 144 -18.61 23.53 8.85
N LYS A 145 -17.78 24.02 7.91
CA LYS A 145 -17.92 25.36 7.32
C LYS A 145 -19.14 25.49 6.40
N TRP A 146 -19.64 24.38 5.85
CA TRP A 146 -20.74 24.36 4.88
C TRP A 146 -22.09 24.00 5.52
N GLY A 147 -22.24 24.11 6.84
CA GLY A 147 -23.52 23.97 7.55
C GLY A 147 -24.16 22.59 7.48
N GLY A 148 -23.44 21.57 7.01
CA GLY A 148 -23.95 20.22 6.86
C GLY A 148 -23.90 19.44 8.16
N GLU A 149 -25.06 19.01 8.66
CA GLU A 149 -25.15 17.87 9.56
C GLU A 149 -24.35 16.69 8.97
N LYS A 150 -23.39 16.18 9.74
CA LYS A 150 -22.88 14.81 9.64
C LYS A 150 -22.45 14.35 8.24
N LEU A 151 -21.33 14.89 7.76
CA LEU A 151 -20.48 14.21 6.77
C LEU A 151 -19.89 12.93 7.43
N MET A 152 -20.71 11.90 7.58
CA MET A 152 -20.39 10.71 8.37
C MET A 152 -19.69 9.66 7.52
N VAL A 153 -18.55 9.19 8.01
CA VAL A 153 -17.91 7.99 7.50
C VAL A 153 -18.79 6.80 7.88
N LYS A 154 -19.12 5.95 6.90
CA LYS A 154 -19.81 4.68 7.14
C LYS A 154 -18.77 3.57 7.20
N TYR A 155 -18.66 2.93 8.36
CA TYR A 155 -17.82 1.75 8.55
C TYR A 155 -18.63 0.49 8.19
N TYR A 156 -17.98 -0.46 7.51
CA TYR A 156 -18.60 -1.70 7.07
C TYR A 156 -18.01 -2.91 7.77
N ASN A 157 -16.68 -3.05 7.77
CA ASN A 157 -15.95 -4.15 8.39
C ASN A 157 -14.63 -3.62 8.94
N ASP A 158 -14.12 -4.28 9.98
CA ASP A 158 -12.76 -4.09 10.47
C ASP A 158 -11.82 -5.17 9.88
N PRO A 159 -10.56 -4.84 9.50
CA PRO A 159 -9.68 -5.78 8.81
C PRO A 159 -9.39 -7.09 9.55
N ASP A 160 -9.40 -7.07 10.89
CA ASP A 160 -9.13 -8.23 11.74
C ASP A 160 -10.29 -9.23 11.81
N GLU A 161 -11.51 -8.82 11.46
CA GLU A 161 -12.71 -9.66 11.51
C GLU A 161 -12.99 -10.39 10.17
N ILE A 162 -12.48 -9.87 9.05
CA ILE A 162 -12.86 -10.36 7.71
C ILE A 162 -12.45 -11.82 7.48
N LEU A 163 -11.19 -12.19 7.77
CA LEU A 163 -10.75 -13.59 7.58
C LEU A 163 -11.48 -14.56 8.52
N PRO A 164 -11.64 -14.25 9.83
CA PRO A 164 -12.47 -15.06 10.72
C PRO A 164 -13.90 -15.29 10.22
N MET A 165 -14.55 -14.28 9.61
CA MET A 165 -15.88 -14.42 9.01
C MET A 165 -15.91 -15.43 7.84
N LEU A 166 -14.77 -15.70 7.21
CA LEU A 166 -14.60 -16.69 6.15
C LEU A 166 -14.14 -18.06 6.67
N GLY A 167 -13.94 -18.21 7.98
CA GLY A 167 -13.37 -19.41 8.58
C GLY A 167 -11.84 -19.52 8.44
N MET A 168 -11.15 -18.41 8.14
CA MET A 168 -9.69 -18.33 8.01
C MET A 168 -9.05 -17.69 9.26
N ASN A 169 -7.76 -17.92 9.48
CA ASN A 169 -7.02 -17.26 10.54
C ASN A 169 -6.17 -16.10 9.98
N ASN A 170 -6.14 -14.96 10.68
CA ASN A 170 -5.25 -13.84 10.31
C ASN A 170 -3.77 -14.24 10.34
N ALA A 171 -3.41 -15.29 11.10
CA ALA A 171 -2.06 -15.85 11.11
C ALA A 171 -1.68 -16.61 9.82
N ASP A 172 -2.65 -16.92 8.95
CA ASP A 172 -2.44 -17.62 7.67
C ASP A 172 -2.10 -16.65 6.52
N VAL A 173 -2.05 -15.34 6.79
CA VAL A 173 -1.69 -14.34 5.79
C VAL A 173 -0.18 -14.28 5.63
N ASP A 174 0.30 -14.55 4.42
CA ASP A 174 1.73 -14.50 4.07
C ASP A 174 2.20 -13.07 3.79
N TYR A 175 1.36 -12.29 3.11
CA TYR A 175 1.72 -10.96 2.64
C TYR A 175 0.63 -9.94 2.91
N VAL A 176 1.06 -8.73 3.26
CA VAL A 176 0.22 -7.54 3.31
C VAL A 176 0.84 -6.51 2.37
N SER A 177 0.01 -5.78 1.63
CA SER A 177 0.48 -4.69 0.78
C SER A 177 -0.52 -3.55 0.71
N PHE A 178 0.02 -2.39 0.34
CA PHE A 178 -0.73 -1.17 0.09
C PHE A 178 -0.35 -0.60 -1.28
N ASP A 179 -1.24 0.17 -1.89
CA ASP A 179 -0.95 0.96 -3.08
C ASP A 179 -0.03 2.15 -2.75
N HIS A 180 -0.23 2.77 -1.58
CA HIS A 180 0.60 3.83 -1.00
C HIS A 180 0.36 3.97 0.52
N LEU A 181 1.26 4.63 1.25
CA LEU A 181 1.21 4.67 2.72
C LEU A 181 0.66 5.98 3.33
N HIS A 182 0.29 7.00 2.52
CA HIS A 182 -0.03 8.36 2.99
C HIS A 182 -1.10 8.50 4.09
N VAL A 183 -2.04 7.57 4.21
CA VAL A 183 -3.11 7.60 5.21
C VAL A 183 -3.18 6.33 6.06
N GLN A 184 -2.19 5.46 5.91
CA GLN A 184 -2.13 4.15 6.55
C GLN A 184 -1.22 4.23 7.78
N ASP A 185 -1.77 3.87 8.95
CA ASP A 185 -0.94 3.64 10.14
C ASP A 185 -0.48 2.18 10.14
N GLY A 186 0.66 1.92 9.50
CA GLY A 186 1.23 0.57 9.40
C GLY A 186 1.44 -0.11 10.76
N ARG A 187 1.57 0.65 11.87
CA ARG A 187 1.70 0.09 13.22
C ARG A 187 0.42 -0.63 13.67
N MET A 188 -0.74 -0.16 13.23
CA MET A 188 -2.02 -0.79 13.58
C MET A 188 -2.26 -2.10 12.83
N ILE A 189 -1.52 -2.34 11.74
CA ILE A 189 -1.60 -3.56 10.92
C ILE A 189 -0.46 -4.52 11.24
N MET A 190 0.78 -4.02 11.18
CA MET A 190 2.01 -4.81 11.36
C MET A 190 2.44 -4.90 12.83
N GLY A 191 1.76 -4.19 13.74
CA GLY A 191 2.18 -4.03 15.13
C GLY A 191 3.37 -3.07 15.28
N ALA A 192 3.65 -2.67 16.51
CA ALA A 192 4.84 -1.88 16.83
C ALA A 192 5.37 -2.18 18.24
N ARG A 193 6.71 -2.29 18.36
CA ARG A 193 7.39 -2.50 19.65
C ARG A 193 7.13 -1.33 20.59
N ASN A 194 6.96 -1.63 21.88
CA ASN A 194 6.69 -0.63 22.94
C ASN A 194 5.42 0.21 22.73
N THR A 195 4.43 -0.34 22.02
CA THR A 195 3.09 0.25 21.85
C THR A 195 2.02 -0.81 22.17
N PRO A 196 0.76 -0.44 22.40
CA PRO A 196 -0.32 -1.41 22.55
C PRO A 196 -0.70 -2.11 21.23
N TYR A 197 -0.16 -1.67 20.08
CA TYR A 197 -0.52 -2.22 18.78
C TYR A 197 0.11 -3.59 18.55
N ARG A 198 -0.74 -4.62 18.59
CA ARG A 198 -0.41 -5.97 18.15
C ARG A 198 -0.66 -6.08 16.63
N PRO A 199 0.13 -6.89 15.91
CA PRO A 199 -0.14 -7.13 14.50
C PRO A 199 -1.49 -7.80 14.30
N ILE A 200 -2.26 -7.34 13.32
CA ILE A 200 -3.49 -8.03 12.88
C ILE A 200 -3.11 -9.33 12.17
N PHE A 201 -2.10 -9.27 11.30
CA PHE A 201 -1.57 -10.41 10.54
C PHE A 201 -0.17 -10.77 11.05
N PRO A 202 -0.05 -11.57 12.13
CA PRO A 202 1.21 -11.71 12.88
C PRO A 202 2.37 -12.33 12.13
N HIS A 203 2.11 -13.10 11.06
CA HIS A 203 3.14 -13.75 10.25
C HIS A 203 3.34 -13.08 8.88
N ALA A 204 2.50 -12.10 8.55
CA ALA A 204 2.53 -11.47 7.24
C ALA A 204 3.76 -10.59 7.06
N ARG A 205 4.27 -10.57 5.83
CA ARG A 205 5.34 -9.69 5.38
C ARG A 205 4.75 -8.50 4.64
N LEU A 206 5.22 -7.30 4.95
CA LEU A 206 4.80 -6.11 4.24
C LEU A 206 5.55 -6.01 2.90
N ILE A 207 4.81 -6.01 1.80
CA ILE A 207 5.29 -5.62 0.48
C ILE A 207 4.97 -4.14 0.31
N VAL A 208 6.00 -3.33 0.07
CA VAL A 208 5.83 -1.91 -0.17
C VAL A 208 6.98 -1.36 -0.99
N HIS A 209 6.72 -0.28 -1.72
CA HIS A 209 7.75 0.44 -2.46
C HIS A 209 8.70 1.15 -1.50
N GLU A 210 10.01 1.07 -1.73
CA GLU A 210 11.02 1.69 -0.87
C GLU A 210 10.83 3.21 -0.75
N ALA A 211 10.49 3.88 -1.86
CA ALA A 211 10.17 5.30 -1.85
C ALA A 211 9.01 5.66 -0.89
N GLU A 212 8.02 4.78 -0.72
CA GLU A 212 6.92 4.97 0.23
C GLU A 212 7.39 4.80 1.69
N LEU A 213 8.36 3.92 1.95
CA LEU A 213 9.00 3.85 3.28
C LEU A 213 9.77 5.13 3.61
N GLY A 214 10.48 5.70 2.63
CA GLY A 214 11.23 6.96 2.77
C GLY A 214 10.36 8.15 3.24
N THR A 215 9.05 8.12 2.96
CA THR A 215 8.08 9.12 3.44
C THR A 215 7.97 9.21 4.97
N PHE A 216 8.30 8.13 5.69
CA PHE A 216 8.37 8.12 7.15
C PHE A 216 9.73 8.56 7.71
N GLU A 217 10.78 8.51 6.89
CA GLU A 217 12.14 8.89 7.28
C GLU A 217 12.34 10.41 7.21
N SER A 218 11.54 11.10 6.39
CA SER A 218 11.58 12.55 6.23
C SER A 218 10.81 13.29 7.34
N PRO A 219 11.44 14.22 8.10
CA PRO A 219 10.79 14.98 9.19
C PRO A 219 9.63 15.90 8.77
N ALA A 220 9.37 16.02 7.47
CA ALA A 220 8.34 16.91 6.92
C ALA A 220 6.93 16.29 6.88
N SER A 221 6.79 14.98 7.13
CA SER A 221 5.50 14.34 7.36
C SER A 221 5.26 14.25 8.87
N ASP A 222 4.13 14.79 9.34
CA ASP A 222 3.77 14.95 10.77
C ASP A 222 3.79 13.63 11.60
N ALA A 223 4.01 12.47 10.99
CA ALA A 223 4.20 11.19 11.66
C ALA A 223 5.52 11.10 12.46
N ALA A 224 6.60 11.74 11.97
CA ALA A 224 7.93 11.66 12.59
C ALA A 224 8.02 12.41 13.94
N ARG A 225 7.11 13.37 14.20
CA ARG A 225 7.12 14.18 15.42
C ARG A 225 6.76 13.37 16.68
N LEU A 226 5.98 12.29 16.52
CA LEU A 226 5.58 11.41 17.62
C LEU A 226 6.71 10.46 18.07
N VAL A 227 7.59 10.05 17.16
CA VAL A 227 8.71 9.14 17.47
C VAL A 227 9.81 9.87 18.27
N ARG A 228 10.06 11.16 18.00
CA ARG A 228 11.06 11.95 18.75
C ARG A 228 10.66 12.27 20.19
N GLN A 229 9.37 12.38 20.50
CA GLN A 229 8.93 12.69 21.87
C GLN A 229 9.15 11.54 22.86
N GLY A 230 9.29 10.29 22.39
CA GLY A 230 9.67 9.14 23.23
C GLY A 230 11.16 9.09 23.60
N ARG A 231 12.05 9.75 22.84
CA ARG A 231 13.49 9.76 23.10
C ARG A 231 13.91 10.89 24.05
N ALA A 232 13.14 11.98 24.13
CA ALA A 232 13.49 13.16 24.93
C ALA A 232 13.16 13.03 26.43
N ARG A 233 12.45 11.97 26.87
CA ARG A 233 12.13 11.74 28.30
C ARG A 233 13.08 10.78 29.04
N ARG A 234 14.20 10.37 28.44
CA ARG A 234 15.23 9.54 29.08
C ARG A 234 16.60 10.23 29.20
N GLY A 235 16.60 11.54 29.35
CA GLY A 235 17.82 12.33 29.58
C GLY A 235 17.51 13.59 30.37
N GLY A 236 17.28 13.44 31.68
CA GLY A 236 17.08 14.58 32.56
C GLY A 236 16.47 14.17 33.90
N ALA A 237 17.34 14.09 34.91
CA ALA A 237 17.15 13.73 36.32
C ALA A 237 16.94 12.24 36.62
#